data_AF-A0A0D2HJ69-F1
#
_entry.id   AF-A0A0D2HJ69-F1
#
_cell.length_a   1.000
_cell.length_b   1.000
_cell.length_c   1.000
_cell.angle_alpha   90.00
_cell.angle_beta   90.00
_cell.angle_gamma   90.00
#
_symmetry.space_group_name_H-M   'P 1'
#
loop_
_entity.id
_entity.type
_entity.pdbx_description
1 polymer ?
#
loop_
_entity_poly.entity_id
_entity_poly.type
_entity_poly.pdbx_seq_one_letter_code
_entity_poly.pdbx_strand_id
1 'polypeptide(L)'
;MWNPPRSPASLLKSRDRNFSKSFEIPPRRPIITPRRVRTGRLLNIGDFESELSEFPFLSKHEKVHPPAPQTFESLYRPRLRRYPTCQNVRVEELIDDHGMEGYIFKVNIDGDGPFALKVVSCLIPCEMMKDEYELMYWNFRKFKQVHRPPRPHIWPFLRESLFYSRAEAVNASVLNGKSLPEGPPPEPYTLDDMLRFLRSFSSDHDTRNQKGKDDQAPNTTESCKILSDMDGSLGWIRLNHKDMNYLIRKWELDVGFTMNGAGFQDDPFGIVKKLVVSNAPLDPPKIVRWLDLASYLGFDLSVFEPRNWLGEGILVDSGDVLTLPFQGKWQIMAQSHKTLRAKFQAEVS
;
A
#
# COMPACT_ATOMS: atom_id res chain seq x y z
N MET A 1 -56.39 -8.62 5.36
CA MET A 1 -55.67 -7.48 4.75
C MET A 1 -54.22 -7.90 4.59
N TRP A 2 -53.77 -8.11 3.34
CA TRP A 2 -52.43 -8.54 3.02
C TRP A 2 -51.55 -7.29 2.89
N ASN A 3 -50.67 -7.05 3.86
CA ASN A 3 -49.73 -5.93 3.78
C ASN A 3 -48.59 -6.34 2.83
N PRO A 4 -48.34 -5.58 1.76
CA PRO A 4 -47.27 -5.90 0.83
C PRO A 4 -45.90 -5.73 1.51
N PRO A 5 -44.87 -6.49 1.08
CA PRO A 5 -43.54 -6.40 1.65
C PRO A 5 -42.96 -5.00 1.45
N ARG A 6 -42.36 -4.46 2.51
CA ARG A 6 -41.74 -3.13 2.50
C ARG A 6 -40.65 -3.08 1.42
N SER A 7 -40.68 -2.00 0.64
CA SER A 7 -39.67 -1.67 -0.37
C SER A 7 -38.24 -1.75 0.21
N PRO A 8 -37.27 -2.33 -0.52
CA PRO A 8 -35.85 -2.36 -0.14
C PRO A 8 -35.25 -0.99 0.16
N ALA A 9 -35.86 0.10 -0.34
CA ALA A 9 -35.42 1.47 -0.09
C ALA A 9 -35.56 1.92 1.38
N SER A 10 -36.40 1.25 2.18
CA SER A 10 -36.60 1.58 3.59
C SER A 10 -35.57 0.95 4.54
N LEU A 11 -34.83 -0.07 4.09
CA LEU A 11 -33.78 -0.75 4.88
C LEU A 11 -32.39 -0.12 4.72
N LEU A 12 -32.16 0.67 3.66
CA LEU A 12 -30.89 1.41 3.48
C LEU A 12 -30.83 2.67 4.35
N LYS A 13 -31.95 3.39 4.53
CA LYS A 13 -31.97 4.64 5.32
C LYS A 13 -31.76 4.45 6.83
N SER A 14 -31.92 3.24 7.37
CA SER A 14 -31.69 2.99 8.81
C SER A 14 -30.27 2.56 9.15
N ARG A 15 -29.43 2.21 8.16
CA ARG A 15 -28.03 1.81 8.41
C ARG A 15 -27.04 2.98 8.37
N ASP A 16 -27.34 4.05 7.63
CA ASP A 16 -26.42 5.20 7.51
C ASP A 16 -26.37 6.08 8.77
N ARG A 17 -27.41 6.08 9.62
CA ARG A 17 -27.44 6.96 10.81
C ARG A 17 -26.51 6.54 11.94
N ASN A 18 -25.96 5.32 11.93
CA ASN A 18 -25.09 4.81 13.00
C ASN A 18 -23.60 4.75 12.64
N PHE A 19 -23.20 5.06 11.40
CA PHE A 19 -21.78 5.13 11.01
C PHE A 19 -21.12 6.48 11.29
N SER A 20 -21.90 7.51 11.64
CA SER A 20 -21.39 8.85 11.95
C SER A 20 -21.09 9.10 13.43
N LYS A 21 -21.10 8.06 14.29
CA LYS A 21 -20.37 8.13 15.56
C LYS A 21 -18.91 7.86 15.22
N SER A 22 -18.22 8.94 14.84
CA SER A 22 -16.76 9.00 14.89
C SER A 22 -16.32 8.35 16.18
N PHE A 23 -15.63 7.21 16.08
CA PHE A 23 -14.71 6.81 17.12
C PHE A 23 -13.73 7.98 17.21
N GLU A 24 -13.94 8.88 18.16
CA GLU A 24 -12.90 9.76 18.64
C GLU A 24 -11.86 8.83 19.27
N ILE A 25 -10.98 8.29 18.42
CA ILE A 25 -9.72 7.74 18.88
C ILE A 25 -9.05 8.96 19.50
N PRO A 26 -8.86 9.01 20.83
CA PRO A 26 -8.24 10.15 21.45
C PRO A 26 -6.92 10.40 20.72
N PRO A 27 -6.59 11.66 20.36
CA PRO A 27 -5.38 11.96 19.62
C PRO A 27 -4.23 11.32 20.37
N ARG A 28 -3.66 10.26 19.79
CA ARG A 28 -2.47 9.63 20.36
C ARG A 28 -1.44 10.73 20.35
N ARG A 29 -1.13 11.27 21.55
CA ARG A 29 0.03 12.15 21.70
C ARG A 29 1.18 11.38 21.04
N PRO A 30 1.90 11.97 20.07
CA PRO A 30 3.07 11.32 19.53
C PRO A 30 3.98 11.09 20.73
N ILE A 31 4.03 9.84 21.20
CA ILE A 31 5.04 9.41 22.14
C ILE A 31 6.28 9.38 21.25
N ILE A 32 6.91 10.54 21.11
CA ILE A 32 8.25 10.63 20.55
C ILE A 32 9.13 10.04 21.62
N THR A 33 9.16 8.71 21.69
CA THR A 33 10.19 8.01 22.43
C THR A 33 11.50 8.53 21.84
N PRO A 34 12.39 9.15 22.64
CA PRO A 34 13.57 9.80 22.09
C PRO A 34 14.30 8.80 21.20
N ARG A 35 14.49 9.17 19.92
CA ARG A 35 15.13 8.34 18.90
C ARG A 35 16.49 7.90 19.42
N ARG A 36 16.56 6.67 19.92
CA ARG A 36 17.81 6.11 20.43
C ARG A 36 18.61 5.66 19.22
N VAL A 37 19.59 6.47 18.82
CA VAL A 37 20.66 6.00 17.94
C VAL A 37 21.37 4.87 18.70
N ARG A 38 21.18 3.64 18.24
CA ARG A 38 21.79 2.45 18.85
C ARG A 38 22.83 1.91 17.89
N THR A 39 23.90 1.32 18.43
CA THR A 39 25.01 0.78 17.63
C THR A 39 24.48 -0.12 16.52
N GLY A 40 24.82 0.25 15.27
CA GLY A 40 24.16 -0.34 14.13
C GLY A 40 24.40 -1.84 14.03
N ARG A 41 23.33 -2.63 13.84
CA ARG A 41 23.38 -4.10 13.84
C ARG A 41 23.13 -4.65 12.44
N LEU A 42 23.93 -5.65 12.06
CA LEU A 42 23.75 -6.43 10.84
C LEU A 42 22.55 -7.39 10.99
N LEU A 43 21.70 -7.43 9.98
CA LEU A 43 20.68 -8.47 9.79
C LEU A 43 21.07 -9.31 8.57
N ASN A 44 21.00 -10.63 8.70
CA ASN A 44 21.15 -11.54 7.58
C ASN A 44 19.85 -11.63 6.76
N ILE A 45 19.99 -11.81 5.45
CA ILE A 45 18.87 -12.10 4.54
C ILE A 45 18.53 -13.59 4.62
N GLY A 46 17.25 -13.90 4.80
CA GLY A 46 16.75 -15.29 4.82
C GLY A 46 16.57 -15.85 3.41
N ASP A 47 16.73 -17.17 3.27
CA ASP A 47 16.31 -17.90 2.06
C ASP A 47 14.77 -17.89 1.96
N PHE A 48 14.23 -17.80 0.75
CA PHE A 48 12.78 -17.62 0.57
C PHE A 48 12.17 -18.33 -0.65
N GLU A 49 12.97 -18.91 -1.54
CA GLU A 49 12.45 -19.35 -2.86
C GLU A 49 11.34 -20.39 -2.76
N SER A 50 11.42 -21.31 -1.77
CA SER A 50 10.41 -22.34 -1.55
C SER A 50 9.07 -21.80 -1.07
N GLU A 51 9.07 -20.67 -0.34
CA GLU A 51 7.88 -20.10 0.29
C GLU A 51 7.13 -19.14 -0.64
N LEU A 52 7.74 -18.66 -1.73
CA LEU A 52 7.11 -17.67 -2.62
C LEU A 52 5.80 -18.13 -3.25
N SER A 53 5.60 -19.45 -3.39
CA SER A 53 4.33 -19.99 -3.88
C SER A 53 3.14 -19.67 -2.95
N GLU A 54 3.42 -19.36 -1.69
CA GLU A 54 2.44 -18.99 -0.67
C GLU A 54 2.10 -17.50 -0.68
N PHE A 55 2.92 -16.68 -1.35
CA PHE A 55 2.78 -15.23 -1.42
C PHE A 55 2.64 -14.76 -2.88
N PRO A 56 1.48 -14.98 -3.52
CA PRO A 56 1.29 -14.73 -4.96
C PRO A 56 1.39 -13.26 -5.39
N PHE A 57 1.45 -12.33 -4.42
CA PHE A 57 1.69 -10.89 -4.60
C PHE A 57 3.17 -10.49 -4.46
N LEU A 58 4.07 -11.44 -4.22
CA LEU A 58 5.51 -11.21 -4.22
C LEU A 58 6.11 -11.85 -5.48
N SER A 59 7.12 -11.17 -6.02
CA SER A 59 7.88 -11.64 -7.18
C SER A 59 9.31 -11.97 -6.77
N LYS A 60 9.83 -13.09 -7.27
CA LYS A 60 11.26 -13.44 -7.17
C LYS A 60 12.18 -12.50 -7.96
N HIS A 61 11.63 -11.80 -8.95
CA HIS A 61 12.41 -10.89 -9.79
C HIS A 61 12.77 -9.64 -8.99
N GLU A 62 14.01 -9.19 -9.15
CA GLU A 62 14.51 -7.96 -8.55
C GLU A 62 13.82 -6.74 -9.15
N LYS A 63 13.66 -5.71 -8.32
CA LYS A 63 13.23 -4.40 -8.76
C LYS A 63 14.35 -3.78 -9.58
N VAL A 64 14.00 -3.21 -10.73
CA VAL A 64 14.93 -2.57 -11.66
C VAL A 64 14.62 -1.09 -11.74
N HIS A 65 15.67 -0.27 -11.90
CA HIS A 65 15.54 1.17 -12.11
C HIS A 65 16.26 1.57 -13.41
N PRO A 66 15.56 2.25 -14.36
CA PRO A 66 14.14 2.61 -14.33
C PRO A 66 13.22 1.37 -14.39
N PRO A 67 11.96 1.47 -13.92
CA PRO A 67 11.04 0.34 -13.93
C PRO A 67 10.66 -0.05 -15.35
N ALA A 68 10.65 -1.36 -15.62
CA ALA A 68 10.31 -1.91 -16.93
C ALA A 68 8.78 -1.90 -17.20
N PRO A 69 8.35 -1.63 -18.46
CA PRO A 69 6.95 -1.77 -18.86
C PRO A 69 6.37 -3.14 -18.52
N GLN A 70 5.08 -3.19 -18.16
CA GLN A 70 4.39 -4.41 -17.75
C GLN A 70 3.20 -4.72 -18.64
N THR A 71 2.92 -6.01 -18.85
CA THR A 71 1.73 -6.46 -19.58
C THR A 71 0.47 -6.19 -18.76
N PHE A 72 -0.70 -6.25 -19.40
CA PHE A 72 -1.96 -6.06 -18.69
C PHE A 72 -2.15 -7.13 -17.62
N GLU A 73 -1.73 -8.37 -17.88
CA GLU A 73 -1.80 -9.44 -16.89
C GLU A 73 -0.97 -9.11 -15.64
N SER A 74 0.26 -8.60 -15.79
CA SER A 74 1.09 -8.20 -14.65
C SER A 74 0.53 -7.00 -13.90
N LEU A 75 -0.05 -6.01 -14.58
CA LEU A 75 -0.76 -4.88 -13.94
C LEU A 75 -2.01 -5.34 -13.18
N TYR A 76 -2.73 -6.30 -13.76
CA TYR A 76 -3.95 -6.86 -13.20
C TYR A 76 -3.66 -7.75 -11.98
N ARG A 77 -2.55 -8.50 -12.02
CA ARG A 77 -2.03 -9.36 -10.93
C ARG A 77 -0.66 -8.84 -10.47
N PRO A 78 -0.63 -7.65 -9.84
CA PRO A 78 0.63 -7.00 -9.49
C PRO A 78 1.39 -7.82 -8.45
N ARG A 79 2.70 -7.92 -8.64
CA ARG A 79 3.62 -8.58 -7.71
C ARG A 79 4.73 -7.62 -7.33
N LEU A 80 4.88 -7.35 -6.04
CA LEU A 80 5.98 -6.54 -5.54
C LEU A 80 7.29 -7.27 -5.84
N ARG A 81 8.22 -6.58 -6.52
CA ARG A 81 9.53 -7.11 -6.86
C ARG A 81 10.46 -7.10 -5.66
N ARG A 82 11.40 -8.04 -5.65
CA ARG A 82 12.40 -8.17 -4.59
C ARG A 82 13.34 -6.98 -4.61
N TYR A 83 13.80 -6.51 -3.46
CA TYR A 83 14.94 -5.61 -3.41
C TYR A 83 16.15 -6.29 -4.09
N PRO A 84 16.99 -5.57 -4.84
CA PRO A 84 18.20 -6.15 -5.45
C PRO A 84 19.02 -6.96 -4.45
N THR A 85 19.70 -8.00 -4.92
CA THR A 85 20.52 -8.87 -4.05
C THR A 85 21.41 -8.02 -3.15
N CYS A 86 21.23 -8.20 -1.84
CA CYS A 86 22.03 -7.54 -0.83
C CYS A 86 22.60 -8.56 0.16
N GLN A 87 23.73 -8.23 0.78
CA GLN A 87 24.40 -9.10 1.75
C GLN A 87 24.19 -8.61 3.18
N ASN A 88 24.13 -7.29 3.38
CA ASN A 88 24.21 -6.68 4.69
C ASN A 88 23.14 -5.61 4.87
N VAL A 89 22.20 -5.82 5.79
CA VAL A 89 21.25 -4.79 6.22
C VAL A 89 21.67 -4.30 7.60
N ARG A 90 22.14 -3.06 7.71
CA ARG A 90 22.54 -2.44 8.98
C ARG A 90 21.41 -1.57 9.53
N VAL A 91 20.83 -1.97 10.64
CA VAL A 91 19.80 -1.19 11.36
C VAL A 91 20.47 -0.11 12.20
N GLU A 92 20.07 1.14 12.02
CA GLU A 92 20.65 2.30 12.72
C GLU A 92 19.72 2.88 13.80
N GLU A 93 18.43 2.93 13.50
CA GLU A 93 17.44 3.66 14.30
C GLU A 93 16.07 2.98 14.18
N LEU A 94 15.31 3.00 15.27
CA LEU A 94 13.88 2.69 15.25
C LEU A 94 13.13 3.98 14.95
N ILE A 95 12.36 3.99 13.85
CA ILE A 95 11.54 5.13 13.43
C ILE A 95 10.15 5.03 14.06
N ASP A 96 9.54 3.85 14.02
CA ASP A 96 8.19 3.60 14.56
C ASP A 96 8.06 2.14 15.04
N ASP A 97 7.48 1.94 16.22
CA ASP A 97 7.12 0.64 16.82
C ASP A 97 5.64 0.54 17.21
N HIS A 98 4.82 1.51 16.79
CA HIS A 98 3.41 1.61 17.18
C HIS A 98 2.43 1.21 16.07
N GLY A 99 2.93 0.76 14.92
CA GLY A 99 2.13 0.21 13.84
C GLY A 99 1.52 -1.14 14.25
N MET A 100 0.24 -1.39 13.91
CA MET A 100 -0.36 -2.72 14.09
C MET A 100 0.36 -3.82 13.28
N GLU A 101 1.20 -3.41 12.35
CA GLU A 101 1.75 -4.23 11.27
C GLU A 101 3.17 -4.67 11.58
N GLY A 102 3.89 -3.92 12.42
CA GLY A 102 5.25 -4.24 12.81
C GLY A 102 6.07 -2.97 13.05
N TYR A 103 7.32 -3.00 12.62
CA TYR A 103 8.33 -2.00 12.97
C TYR A 103 8.85 -1.27 11.74
N ILE A 104 9.16 0.01 11.88
CA ILE A 104 9.84 0.79 10.86
C ILE A 104 11.22 1.17 11.38
N PHE A 105 12.25 0.78 10.64
CA PHE A 105 13.65 1.07 10.97
C PHE A 105 14.29 1.96 9.93
N LYS A 106 15.25 2.78 10.36
CA LYS A 106 16.25 3.37 9.48
C LYS A 106 17.37 2.37 9.25
N VAL A 107 17.72 2.11 8.00
CA VAL A 107 18.75 1.14 7.64
C VAL A 107 19.73 1.69 6.60
N ASN A 108 20.95 1.14 6.58
CA ASN A 108 21.87 1.18 5.46
C ASN A 108 22.03 -0.23 4.89
N ILE A 109 22.01 -0.41 3.58
CA ILE A 109 22.08 -1.71 2.92
C ILE A 109 23.32 -1.76 2.04
N ASP A 110 24.24 -2.68 2.33
CA ASP A 110 25.54 -2.81 1.66
C ASP A 110 26.35 -1.50 1.56
N GLY A 111 26.19 -0.63 2.56
CA GLY A 111 26.85 0.67 2.63
C GLY A 111 26.10 1.81 1.91
N ASP A 112 24.99 1.51 1.23
CA ASP A 112 24.11 2.50 0.61
C ASP A 112 22.93 2.87 1.52
N GLY A 113 22.37 4.07 1.32
CA GLY A 113 21.26 4.61 2.12
C GLY A 113 21.48 6.04 2.62
N PRO A 114 20.65 6.51 3.58
CA PRO A 114 19.74 5.73 4.42
C PRO A 114 18.39 5.39 3.76
N PHE A 115 17.81 4.25 4.16
CA PHE A 115 16.49 3.78 3.74
C PHE A 115 15.56 3.56 4.94
N ALA A 116 14.25 3.47 4.67
CA ALA A 116 13.27 2.99 5.64
C ALA A 116 12.97 1.50 5.38
N LEU A 117 13.01 0.68 6.42
CA LEU A 117 12.66 -0.74 6.38
C LEU A 117 11.43 -0.99 7.23
N LYS A 118 10.28 -1.25 6.59
CA LYS A 118 9.05 -1.66 7.27
C LYS A 118 9.03 -3.18 7.39
N VAL A 119 9.24 -3.70 8.60
CA VAL A 119 9.21 -5.13 8.90
C VAL A 119 7.81 -5.49 9.37
N VAL A 120 7.19 -6.47 8.70
CA VAL A 120 5.80 -6.87 8.97
C VAL A 120 5.77 -8.22 9.66
N SER A 121 5.01 -8.31 10.76
CA SER A 121 4.76 -9.60 11.41
C SER A 121 3.74 -10.40 10.60
N CYS A 122 4.20 -11.49 9.98
CA CYS A 122 3.29 -12.48 9.41
C CYS A 122 2.98 -13.50 10.52
N LEU A 123 1.78 -13.45 11.10
CA LEU A 123 1.42 -14.28 12.24
C LEU A 123 0.74 -15.60 11.89
N ILE A 124 0.66 -16.00 10.60
CA ILE A 124 -0.11 -17.19 10.22
C ILE A 124 0.61 -17.99 9.13
N PRO A 125 0.77 -19.31 9.31
CA PRO A 125 1.15 -20.23 8.24
C PRO A 125 0.15 -20.16 7.08
N CYS A 126 0.64 -19.96 5.85
CA CYS A 126 -0.16 -19.72 4.65
C CYS A 126 -1.05 -20.89 4.19
N GLU A 127 -1.08 -22.02 4.89
CA GLU A 127 -1.97 -23.15 4.57
C GLU A 127 -3.45 -22.72 4.47
N MET A 128 -3.85 -21.64 5.16
CA MET A 128 -5.20 -21.07 5.05
C MET A 128 -5.40 -20.11 3.85
N MET A 129 -4.35 -19.62 3.19
CA MET A 129 -4.48 -18.57 2.16
C MET A 129 -4.69 -19.10 0.74
N LYS A 130 -4.33 -20.34 0.41
CA LYS A 130 -4.39 -20.82 -1.00
C LYS A 130 -5.79 -20.72 -1.60
N ASP A 131 -6.82 -21.11 -0.86
CA ASP A 131 -8.21 -21.06 -1.36
C ASP A 131 -8.83 -19.67 -1.21
N GLU A 132 -8.48 -18.93 -0.15
CA GLU A 132 -9.03 -17.59 0.10
C GLU A 132 -8.47 -16.54 -0.84
N TYR A 133 -7.22 -16.67 -1.32
CA TYR A 133 -6.61 -15.66 -2.17
C TYR A 133 -7.29 -15.55 -3.55
N GLU A 134 -7.61 -16.69 -4.19
CA GLU A 134 -8.39 -16.69 -5.43
C GLU A 134 -9.86 -16.27 -5.20
N LEU A 135 -10.47 -16.70 -4.08
CA LEU A 135 -11.85 -16.33 -3.73
C LEU A 135 -12.00 -14.84 -3.36
N MET A 136 -11.00 -14.22 -2.75
CA MET A 136 -11.05 -12.81 -2.37
C MET A 136 -10.87 -11.87 -3.57
N TYR A 137 -10.10 -12.29 -4.57
CA TYR A 137 -9.92 -11.49 -5.79
C TYR A 137 -11.12 -11.55 -6.74
N TRP A 138 -11.95 -12.60 -6.68
CA TRP A 138 -13.05 -12.82 -7.63
C TRP A 138 -14.47 -12.98 -7.03
N ASN A 139 -14.62 -13.34 -5.75
CA ASN A 139 -15.89 -13.84 -5.19
C ASN A 139 -16.45 -13.09 -3.98
N PHE A 140 -16.23 -11.78 -3.83
CA PHE A 140 -16.92 -11.00 -2.79
C PHE A 140 -18.43 -10.80 -3.03
N ARG A 141 -19.01 -11.36 -4.11
CA ARG A 141 -20.46 -11.57 -4.21
C ARG A 141 -20.98 -12.80 -3.47
N LYS A 142 -20.12 -13.76 -3.08
CA LYS A 142 -20.51 -15.01 -2.39
C LYS A 142 -20.10 -15.12 -0.92
N PHE A 143 -19.38 -14.14 -0.37
CA PHE A 143 -19.02 -14.11 1.05
C PHE A 143 -20.22 -13.77 1.95
N LYS A 144 -21.10 -14.76 2.13
CA LYS A 144 -22.09 -14.81 3.23
C LYS A 144 -21.95 -16.06 4.11
N GLN A 145 -20.99 -16.97 3.86
CA GLN A 145 -20.98 -18.28 4.55
C GLN A 145 -19.65 -18.82 5.08
N VAL A 146 -18.52 -18.10 5.01
CA VAL A 146 -17.31 -18.56 5.70
C VAL A 146 -17.30 -18.02 7.14
N HIS A 147 -17.52 -18.92 8.10
CA HIS A 147 -17.71 -18.65 9.54
C HIS A 147 -16.47 -18.15 10.30
N ARG A 148 -15.40 -17.70 9.63
CA ARG A 148 -14.27 -17.05 10.29
C ARG A 148 -13.81 -15.88 9.42
N PRO A 149 -13.83 -14.63 9.94
CA PRO A 149 -13.21 -13.53 9.21
C PRO A 149 -11.70 -13.82 9.10
N PRO A 150 -11.09 -13.68 7.91
CA PRO A 150 -9.64 -13.75 7.78
C PRO A 150 -9.01 -12.72 8.71
N ARG A 151 -8.00 -13.13 9.50
CA ARG A 151 -7.44 -12.31 10.58
C ARG A 151 -6.72 -11.06 10.03
N PRO A 152 -6.76 -9.93 10.75
CA PRO A 152 -6.49 -8.58 10.22
C PRO A 152 -5.04 -8.26 9.78
N HIS A 153 -4.04 -9.09 10.10
CA HIS A 153 -2.63 -8.65 10.06
C HIS A 153 -1.88 -8.84 8.73
N ILE A 154 -2.32 -9.73 7.83
CA ILE A 154 -1.67 -9.90 6.50
C ILE A 154 -2.08 -8.78 5.54
N TRP A 155 -3.26 -8.22 5.77
CA TRP A 155 -3.89 -7.26 4.88
C TRP A 155 -3.04 -6.05 4.54
N PRO A 156 -2.28 -5.47 5.47
CA PRO A 156 -1.56 -4.27 5.12
C PRO A 156 -0.32 -4.50 4.28
N PHE A 157 0.49 -5.52 4.58
CA PHE A 157 1.63 -5.90 3.74
C PHE A 157 1.19 -6.25 2.33
N LEU A 158 0.08 -7.00 2.21
CA LEU A 158 -0.57 -7.27 0.94
C LEU A 158 -0.97 -5.96 0.23
N ARG A 159 -1.69 -5.07 0.91
CA ARG A 159 -2.14 -3.79 0.36
C ARG A 159 -0.97 -2.93 -0.13
N GLU A 160 0.06 -2.75 0.68
CA GLU A 160 1.28 -2.03 0.30
C GLU A 160 1.94 -2.68 -0.92
N SER A 161 2.05 -4.01 -0.92
CA SER A 161 2.70 -4.74 -2.01
C SER A 161 1.95 -4.56 -3.34
N LEU A 162 0.62 -4.70 -3.33
CA LEU A 162 -0.21 -4.47 -4.51
C LEU A 162 -0.13 -3.01 -4.98
N PHE A 163 -0.15 -2.06 -4.04
CA PHE A 163 -0.07 -0.64 -4.32
C PHE A 163 1.24 -0.27 -5.00
N TYR A 164 2.38 -0.58 -4.35
CA TYR A 164 3.70 -0.26 -4.89
C TYR A 164 3.96 -0.95 -6.22
N SER A 165 3.53 -2.19 -6.40
CA SER A 165 3.70 -2.88 -7.68
C SER A 165 2.89 -2.27 -8.82
N ARG A 166 1.65 -1.79 -8.56
CA ARG A 166 0.89 -1.03 -9.57
C ARG A 166 1.48 0.35 -9.82
N ALA A 167 1.90 1.06 -8.77
CA ALA A 167 2.54 2.35 -8.90
C ALA A 167 3.82 2.26 -9.75
N GLU A 168 4.66 1.25 -9.52
CA GLU A 168 5.85 0.96 -10.32
C GLU A 168 5.50 0.76 -11.81
N ALA A 169 4.47 -0.04 -12.11
CA ALA A 169 4.09 -0.36 -13.47
C ALA A 169 3.49 0.84 -14.22
N VAL A 170 2.69 1.67 -13.55
CA VAL A 170 2.19 2.92 -14.11
C VAL A 170 3.31 3.95 -14.27
N ASN A 171 4.22 4.05 -13.30
CA ASN A 171 5.41 4.89 -13.39
C ASN A 171 6.28 4.53 -14.60
N ALA A 172 6.56 3.23 -14.82
CA ALA A 172 7.28 2.75 -16.01
C ALA A 172 6.63 3.24 -17.30
N SER A 173 5.31 3.16 -17.37
CA SER A 173 4.56 3.50 -18.57
C SER A 173 4.55 5.01 -18.84
N VAL A 174 4.47 5.82 -17.78
CA VAL A 174 4.56 7.28 -17.85
C VAL A 174 5.96 7.76 -18.25
N LEU A 175 7.01 7.11 -17.72
CA LEU A 175 8.40 7.34 -18.15
C LEU A 175 8.61 7.01 -19.64
N ASN A 176 7.80 6.11 -20.21
CA ASN A 176 7.78 5.79 -21.63
C ASN A 176 6.81 6.68 -22.45
N GLY A 177 6.40 7.82 -21.91
CA GLY A 177 5.62 8.84 -22.63
C GLY A 177 4.11 8.69 -22.55
N LYS A 178 3.57 7.76 -21.76
CA LYS A 178 2.10 7.71 -21.55
C LYS A 178 1.61 8.86 -20.68
N SER A 179 0.52 9.48 -21.10
CA SER A 179 -0.15 10.53 -20.33
C SER A 179 -0.91 9.97 -19.13
N LEU A 180 -0.79 10.64 -17.98
CA LEU A 180 -1.74 10.47 -16.89
C LEU A 180 -3.03 11.26 -17.15
N PRO A 181 -4.20 10.78 -16.71
CA PRO A 181 -5.41 11.59 -16.69
C PRO A 181 -5.21 12.80 -15.79
N GLU A 182 -5.77 13.92 -16.21
CA GLU A 182 -5.83 15.11 -15.38
C GLU A 182 -7.14 15.12 -14.58
N GLY A 183 -7.01 15.45 -13.30
CA GLY A 183 -8.15 15.60 -12.40
C GLY A 183 -8.72 14.28 -11.88
N PRO A 184 -9.86 14.36 -11.17
CA PRO A 184 -10.42 13.22 -10.46
C PRO A 184 -10.99 12.18 -11.43
N PRO A 185 -11.10 10.90 -11.02
CA PRO A 185 -11.83 9.89 -11.76
C PRO A 185 -13.29 10.33 -12.05
N PRO A 186 -13.86 9.98 -13.22
CA PRO A 186 -15.23 10.38 -13.57
C PRO A 186 -16.26 9.75 -12.62
N GLU A 187 -17.29 10.50 -12.22
CA GLU A 187 -18.42 9.97 -11.44
C GLU A 187 -19.61 9.60 -12.37
N PRO A 188 -20.11 8.35 -12.36
CA PRO A 188 -19.67 7.19 -11.56
C PRO A 188 -18.41 6.50 -12.13
N TYR A 189 -17.46 6.13 -11.27
CA TYR A 189 -16.22 5.45 -11.66
C TYR A 189 -16.33 3.93 -11.55
N THR A 190 -16.65 3.24 -12.64
CA THR A 190 -16.93 1.80 -12.57
C THR A 190 -15.65 0.96 -12.52
N LEU A 191 -15.80 -0.31 -12.11
CA LEU A 191 -14.73 -1.31 -12.24
C LEU A 191 -14.18 -1.36 -13.68
N ASP A 192 -15.06 -1.25 -14.67
CA ASP A 192 -14.67 -1.29 -16.08
C ASP A 192 -13.84 -0.07 -16.48
N ASP A 193 -14.18 1.13 -15.99
CA ASP A 193 -13.40 2.34 -16.24
C ASP A 193 -11.98 2.23 -15.69
N MET A 194 -11.85 1.64 -14.50
CA MET A 194 -10.57 1.42 -13.86
C MET A 194 -9.77 0.29 -14.50
N LEU A 195 -10.41 -0.77 -14.99
CA LEU A 195 -9.72 -1.79 -15.81
C LEU A 195 -9.25 -1.20 -17.15
N ARG A 196 -10.06 -0.33 -17.76
CA ARG A 196 -9.68 0.43 -18.96
C ARG A 196 -8.50 1.36 -18.67
N PHE A 197 -8.50 2.04 -17.52
CA PHE A 197 -7.36 2.84 -17.05
C PHE A 197 -6.11 1.97 -16.90
N LEU A 198 -6.14 0.89 -16.11
CA LEU A 198 -4.96 0.03 -15.95
C LEU A 198 -4.47 -0.54 -17.29
N ARG A 199 -5.40 -0.91 -18.18
CA ARG A 199 -5.07 -1.39 -19.52
C ARG A 199 -4.41 -0.32 -20.38
N SER A 200 -4.75 0.95 -20.26
CA SER A 200 -4.10 1.98 -21.06
C SER A 200 -2.60 2.09 -20.75
N PHE A 201 -2.17 1.71 -19.54
CA PHE A 201 -0.75 1.68 -19.15
C PHE A 201 -0.03 0.39 -19.55
N SER A 202 -0.72 -0.67 -19.96
CA SER A 202 -0.02 -1.91 -20.27
C SER A 202 0.79 -1.86 -21.57
N SER A 203 1.90 -2.60 -21.62
CA SER A 203 2.80 -2.65 -22.79
C SER A 203 2.16 -3.31 -24.00
N ASP A 204 1.21 -4.21 -23.79
CA ASP A 204 0.43 -4.88 -24.83
C ASP A 204 -0.71 -4.01 -25.39
N HIS A 205 -1.09 -2.91 -24.72
CA HIS A 205 -2.08 -1.96 -25.24
C HIS A 205 -1.52 -1.11 -26.40
N ASP A 206 -0.24 -0.72 -26.33
CA ASP A 206 0.36 0.19 -27.31
C ASP A 206 0.47 -0.44 -28.69
N THR A 207 0.65 -1.76 -28.75
CA THR A 207 0.74 -2.50 -30.02
C THR A 207 -0.50 -2.39 -30.91
N ARG A 208 -1.66 -2.00 -30.36
CA ARG A 208 -2.92 -1.90 -31.12
C ARG A 208 -3.29 -0.49 -31.56
N ASN A 209 -2.80 0.56 -30.89
CA ASN A 209 -3.34 1.92 -31.03
C ASN A 209 -2.35 2.96 -31.57
N GLN A 210 -1.11 2.59 -31.91
CA GLN A 210 -0.08 3.54 -32.39
C GLN A 210 -0.32 4.16 -33.79
N LYS A 211 -1.44 3.89 -34.46
CA LYS A 211 -1.79 4.60 -35.69
C LYS A 211 -2.54 5.90 -35.38
N GLY A 212 -1.79 6.99 -35.15
CA GLY A 212 -2.25 8.31 -35.59
C GLY A 212 -2.49 9.42 -34.58
N LYS A 213 -1.70 9.56 -33.50
CA LYS A 213 -1.69 10.80 -32.72
C LYS A 213 -0.28 11.25 -32.34
N ASP A 214 0.23 12.23 -33.07
CA ASP A 214 1.45 13.00 -32.78
C ASP A 214 1.24 14.10 -31.72
N ASP A 215 0.03 14.22 -31.16
CA ASP A 215 -0.24 15.15 -30.06
C ASP A 215 0.04 14.48 -28.70
N GLN A 216 1.30 14.16 -28.43
CA GLN A 216 1.73 13.86 -27.07
C GLN A 216 1.75 15.17 -26.28
N ALA A 217 0.69 15.42 -25.52
CA ALA A 217 0.75 16.42 -24.46
C ALA A 217 1.95 16.08 -23.55
N PRO A 218 2.86 17.04 -23.28
CA PRO A 218 4.00 16.78 -22.43
C PRO A 218 3.46 16.34 -21.08
N ASN A 219 3.85 15.13 -20.65
CA ASN A 219 3.65 14.72 -19.27
C ASN A 219 4.15 15.83 -18.36
N THR A 220 3.25 16.41 -17.57
CA THR A 220 3.64 17.44 -16.63
C THR A 220 4.67 16.83 -15.68
N THR A 221 5.85 17.45 -15.59
CA THR A 221 6.96 17.02 -14.73
C THR A 221 6.50 16.65 -13.31
N GLU A 222 5.45 17.31 -12.85
CA GLU A 222 4.81 17.10 -11.56
C GLU A 222 4.12 15.73 -11.41
N SER A 223 3.34 15.29 -12.40
CA SER A 223 2.67 13.97 -12.37
C SER A 223 3.68 12.82 -12.34
N CYS A 224 4.77 12.94 -13.10
CA CYS A 224 5.88 12.00 -13.05
C CYS A 224 6.53 11.97 -11.66
N LYS A 225 6.72 13.14 -11.03
CA LYS A 225 7.26 13.25 -9.68
C LYS A 225 6.35 12.56 -8.66
N ILE A 226 5.04 12.79 -8.73
CA ILE A 226 4.06 12.16 -7.82
C ILE A 226 4.08 10.64 -7.97
N LEU A 227 4.12 10.11 -9.19
CA LEU A 227 4.23 8.66 -9.39
C LEU A 227 5.55 8.07 -8.89
N SER A 228 6.67 8.78 -9.08
CA SER A 228 7.96 8.38 -8.51
C SER A 228 7.95 8.40 -6.96
N ASP A 229 7.19 9.33 -6.37
CA ASP A 229 6.97 9.39 -4.92
C ASP A 229 6.02 8.26 -4.45
N MET A 230 5.01 7.90 -5.27
CA MET A 230 4.12 6.74 -5.04
C MET A 230 4.89 5.41 -5.14
N ASP A 231 5.80 5.28 -6.11
CA ASP A 231 6.76 4.18 -6.26
C ASP A 231 7.92 4.28 -5.25
N GLY A 232 7.59 4.65 -4.01
CA GLY A 232 8.56 4.84 -2.93
C GLY A 232 9.19 3.54 -2.40
N SER A 233 8.68 2.38 -2.82
CA SER A 233 9.23 1.07 -2.47
C SER A 233 10.40 0.70 -3.38
N LEU A 234 11.52 0.31 -2.78
CA LEU A 234 12.69 -0.25 -3.45
C LEU A 234 12.62 -1.77 -3.59
N GLY A 235 11.57 -2.40 -3.04
CA GLY A 235 11.32 -3.83 -3.13
C GLY A 235 11.18 -4.49 -1.76
N TRP A 236 10.83 -5.78 -1.77
CA TRP A 236 10.70 -6.58 -0.56
C TRP A 236 11.96 -7.40 -0.27
N ILE A 237 12.19 -7.71 1.01
CA ILE A 237 13.28 -8.58 1.50
C ILE A 237 12.75 -9.59 2.52
N ARG A 238 13.50 -10.68 2.70
CA ARG A 238 13.29 -11.68 3.76
C ARG A 238 14.38 -11.49 4.81
N LEU A 239 14.00 -11.35 6.07
CA LEU A 239 14.94 -11.09 7.17
C LEU A 239 15.06 -12.32 8.06
N ASN A 240 16.25 -12.62 8.55
CA ASN A 240 16.44 -13.72 9.49
C ASN A 240 15.71 -13.45 10.82
N HIS A 241 14.81 -14.33 11.24
CA HIS A 241 14.02 -14.14 12.46
C HIS A 241 14.87 -14.14 13.73
N LYS A 242 16.00 -14.86 13.78
CA LYS A 242 16.88 -14.89 14.95
C LYS A 242 17.53 -13.52 15.15
N ASP A 243 17.97 -12.88 14.08
CA ASP A 243 18.53 -11.53 14.13
C ASP A 243 17.46 -10.49 14.49
N MET A 244 16.26 -10.62 13.93
CA MET A 244 15.14 -9.73 14.27
C MET A 244 14.69 -9.88 15.72
N ASN A 245 14.56 -11.11 16.22
CA ASN A 245 14.22 -11.37 17.62
C ASN A 245 15.31 -10.88 18.57
N TYR A 246 16.58 -11.02 18.19
CA TYR A 246 17.66 -10.42 18.96
C TYR A 246 17.51 -8.90 19.00
N LEU A 247 17.26 -8.26 17.84
CA LEU A 247 17.10 -6.80 17.74
C LEU A 247 15.97 -6.33 18.66
N ILE A 248 14.80 -6.97 18.56
CA ILE A 248 13.63 -6.73 19.41
C ILE A 248 14.00 -6.80 20.89
N ARG A 249 14.62 -7.90 21.34
CA ARG A 249 14.99 -8.10 22.75
C ARG A 249 16.01 -7.07 23.22
N LYS A 250 17.06 -6.82 22.43
CA LYS A 250 18.10 -5.84 22.77
C LYS A 250 17.54 -4.42 22.80
N TRP A 251 16.56 -4.13 21.95
CA TRP A 251 15.99 -2.79 21.84
C TRP A 251 14.80 -2.57 22.77
N GLU A 252 14.35 -3.62 23.47
CA GLU A 252 13.20 -3.63 24.37
C GLU A 252 11.92 -3.22 23.62
N LEU A 253 11.78 -3.67 22.36
CA LEU A 253 10.61 -3.38 21.55
C LEU A 253 9.40 -4.14 22.08
N ASP A 254 8.24 -3.49 22.08
CA ASP A 254 6.99 -4.14 22.47
C ASP A 254 6.60 -5.21 21.44
N VAL A 255 6.60 -6.46 21.89
CA VAL A 255 6.16 -7.64 21.14
C VAL A 255 4.74 -8.07 21.49
N GLY A 256 4.17 -7.52 22.56
CA GLY A 256 2.85 -7.89 23.07
C GLY A 256 1.77 -7.49 22.08
N PHE A 257 1.86 -6.28 21.54
CA PHE A 257 0.85 -5.75 20.63
C PHE A 257 0.92 -6.34 19.22
N THR A 258 2.13 -6.62 18.72
CA THR A 258 2.37 -7.07 17.34
C THR A 258 2.51 -8.58 17.21
N MET A 259 3.01 -9.29 18.23
CA MET A 259 3.39 -10.72 18.11
C MET A 259 2.98 -11.57 19.32
N ASN A 260 2.01 -11.12 20.12
CA ASN A 260 1.54 -11.82 21.33
C ASN A 260 2.68 -12.25 22.27
N GLY A 261 3.78 -11.48 22.33
CA GLY A 261 4.92 -11.77 23.19
C GLY A 261 5.93 -12.79 22.67
N ALA A 262 5.63 -13.51 21.58
CA ALA A 262 6.46 -14.63 21.13
C ALA A 262 7.67 -14.19 20.27
N GLY A 263 7.64 -12.97 19.72
CA GLY A 263 8.54 -12.56 18.65
C GLY A 263 8.24 -13.30 17.33
N PHE A 264 9.11 -13.11 16.35
CA PHE A 264 9.01 -13.75 15.05
C PHE A 264 9.28 -15.26 15.17
N GLN A 265 8.32 -16.08 14.74
CA GLN A 265 8.48 -17.55 14.69
C GLN A 265 9.18 -17.99 13.41
N ASP A 266 8.91 -17.28 12.32
CA ASP A 266 9.53 -17.46 11.01
C ASP A 266 10.23 -16.17 10.60
N ASP A 267 11.06 -16.26 9.56
CA ASP A 267 11.69 -15.09 8.96
C ASP A 267 10.61 -14.06 8.60
N PRO A 268 10.70 -12.78 9.01
CA PRO A 268 9.70 -11.81 8.60
C PRO A 268 9.99 -11.22 7.21
N PHE A 269 8.94 -10.69 6.57
CA PHE A 269 9.10 -9.86 5.38
C PHE A 269 9.39 -8.41 5.78
N GLY A 270 10.21 -7.77 4.96
CA GLY A 270 10.46 -6.33 4.99
C GLY A 270 10.12 -5.66 3.66
N ILE A 271 9.63 -4.42 3.69
CA ILE A 271 9.58 -3.54 2.53
C ILE A 271 10.65 -2.47 2.72
N VAL A 272 11.60 -2.41 1.79
CA VAL A 272 12.59 -1.34 1.72
C VAL A 272 11.96 -0.16 0.99
N LYS A 273 12.04 1.03 1.56
CA LYS A 273 11.46 2.26 1.02
C LYS A 273 12.50 3.38 1.04
N LYS A 274 12.32 4.37 0.16
CA LYS A 274 13.04 5.65 0.26
C LYS A 274 12.74 6.29 1.62
N LEU A 275 13.78 6.69 2.35
CA LEU A 275 13.58 7.37 3.63
C LEU A 275 13.10 8.80 3.39
N VAL A 276 11.95 9.16 3.98
CA VAL A 276 11.43 10.53 3.93
C VAL A 276 11.76 11.24 5.24
N VAL A 277 12.74 12.13 5.18
CA VAL A 277 13.11 13.06 6.26
C VAL A 277 12.87 14.47 5.78
N SER A 278 11.60 14.87 5.75
CA SER A 278 11.22 16.23 5.38
C SER A 278 10.34 16.84 6.45
N ASN A 279 10.76 18.02 6.91
CA ASN A 279 9.97 18.90 7.76
C ASN A 279 9.10 19.86 6.95
N ALA A 280 9.08 19.70 5.61
CA ALA A 280 8.19 20.49 4.78
C ALA A 280 6.73 20.26 5.22
N PRO A 281 5.89 21.31 5.21
CA PRO A 281 4.48 21.14 5.46
C PRO A 281 3.87 20.22 4.40
N LEU A 282 2.79 19.54 4.77
CA LEU A 282 1.96 18.81 3.80
C LEU A 282 1.51 19.78 2.72
N ASP A 283 1.64 19.35 1.45
CA ASP A 283 1.16 20.07 0.28
C ASP A 283 -0.21 19.48 -0.10
N PRO A 284 -1.34 20.16 0.22
CA PRO A 284 -2.65 19.58 -0.02
C PRO A 284 -2.96 19.33 -1.50
N PRO A 285 -2.62 20.24 -2.46
CA PRO A 285 -2.72 19.93 -3.89
C PRO A 285 -2.01 18.64 -4.29
N LYS A 286 -0.79 18.41 -3.79
CA LYS A 286 -0.04 17.18 -4.06
C LYS A 286 -0.70 15.95 -3.45
N ILE A 287 -1.20 16.05 -2.21
CA ILE A 287 -1.98 14.98 -1.58
C ILE A 287 -3.21 14.67 -2.44
N VAL A 288 -4.02 15.66 -2.82
CA VAL A 288 -5.22 15.44 -3.63
C VAL A 288 -4.90 14.72 -4.94
N ARG A 289 -3.84 15.14 -5.66
CA ARG A 289 -3.39 14.44 -6.87
C ARG A 289 -2.95 13.01 -6.60
N TRP A 290 -2.26 12.77 -5.49
CA TRP A 290 -1.91 11.43 -5.05
C TRP A 290 -3.17 10.57 -4.85
N LEU A 291 -4.20 11.12 -4.19
CA LEU A 291 -5.46 10.42 -3.91
C LEU A 291 -6.23 10.11 -5.21
N ASP A 292 -6.27 11.07 -6.14
CA ASP A 292 -6.86 10.87 -7.47
C ASP A 292 -6.16 9.72 -8.19
N LEU A 293 -4.82 9.70 -8.21
CA LEU A 293 -4.04 8.63 -8.82
C LEU A 293 -4.25 7.28 -8.14
N ALA A 294 -4.28 7.22 -6.80
CA ALA A 294 -4.57 5.98 -6.08
C ALA A 294 -5.96 5.43 -6.45
N SER A 295 -6.96 6.32 -6.58
CA SER A 295 -8.31 5.99 -7.03
C SER A 295 -8.32 5.41 -8.45
N TYR A 296 -7.56 6.01 -9.37
CA TYR A 296 -7.41 5.45 -10.72
C TYR A 296 -6.78 4.05 -10.71
N LEU A 297 -5.79 3.83 -9.84
CA LEU A 297 -5.15 2.52 -9.64
C LEU A 297 -6.08 1.49 -8.95
N GLY A 298 -7.27 1.90 -8.56
CA GLY A 298 -8.31 1.08 -7.95
C GLY A 298 -8.22 0.99 -6.43
N PHE A 299 -7.35 1.76 -5.78
CA PHE A 299 -7.27 1.86 -4.33
C PHE A 299 -8.13 3.00 -3.83
N ASP A 300 -8.69 2.86 -2.65
CA ASP A 300 -9.39 3.96 -1.99
C ASP A 300 -8.83 4.17 -0.59
N LEU A 301 -9.15 5.31 0.01
CA LEU A 301 -8.74 5.66 1.36
C LEU A 301 -9.73 5.07 2.36
N SER A 302 -9.26 4.19 3.24
CA SER A 302 -10.01 3.80 4.42
C SER A 302 -10.10 4.93 5.43
N VAL A 303 -8.97 5.57 5.73
CA VAL A 303 -8.84 6.62 6.73
C VAL A 303 -7.70 7.55 6.32
N PHE A 304 -7.92 8.87 6.43
CA PHE A 304 -6.81 9.83 6.36
C PHE A 304 -6.20 10.01 7.74
N GLU A 305 -4.97 9.57 7.91
CA GLU A 305 -4.20 9.75 9.13
C GLU A 305 -2.98 10.64 8.84
N PRO A 306 -2.91 11.88 9.39
CA PRO A 306 -1.82 12.82 9.09
C PRO A 306 -0.43 12.23 9.33
N ARG A 307 -0.28 11.35 10.33
CA ARG A 307 0.99 10.68 10.66
C ARG A 307 1.53 9.78 9.55
N ASN A 308 0.68 9.34 8.62
CA ASN A 308 1.06 8.46 7.51
C ASN A 308 1.58 9.26 6.30
N TRP A 309 1.56 10.59 6.37
CA TRP A 309 2.05 11.50 5.35
C TRP A 309 3.22 12.31 5.90
N LEU A 310 4.32 12.36 5.16
CA LEU A 310 5.51 13.15 5.53
C LEU A 310 5.92 14.09 4.39
N GLY A 311 6.58 15.20 4.75
CA GLY A 311 7.06 16.20 3.80
C GLY A 311 5.95 16.82 2.96
N GLU A 312 6.21 17.02 1.68
CA GLU A 312 5.26 17.57 0.69
C GLU A 312 4.12 16.59 0.35
N GLY A 313 3.64 15.75 1.28
CA GLY A 313 2.57 14.78 1.01
C GLY A 313 3.06 13.46 0.41
N ILE A 314 4.16 12.90 0.92
CA ILE A 314 4.58 11.52 0.59
C ILE A 314 3.92 10.55 1.57
N LEU A 315 3.15 9.59 1.06
CA LEU A 315 2.55 8.52 1.88
C LEU A 315 3.61 7.49 2.27
N VAL A 316 3.95 7.43 3.56
CA VAL A 316 4.97 6.52 4.10
C VAL A 316 4.39 5.21 4.63
N ASP A 317 3.12 5.23 5.04
CA ASP A 317 2.36 4.05 5.45
C ASP A 317 1.08 3.94 4.63
N SER A 318 1.10 3.07 3.63
CA SER A 318 -0.06 2.84 2.76
C SER A 318 -0.93 1.68 3.25
N GLY A 319 -0.41 0.83 4.14
CA GLY A 319 -1.12 -0.32 4.70
C GLY A 319 -2.30 0.10 5.59
N ASP A 320 -2.09 1.16 6.38
CA ASP A 320 -3.10 1.76 7.25
C ASP A 320 -4.18 2.53 6.45
N VAL A 321 -3.79 3.10 5.31
CA VAL A 321 -4.55 4.15 4.62
C VAL A 321 -5.35 3.61 3.44
N LEU A 322 -4.82 2.63 2.71
CA LEU A 322 -5.45 2.12 1.51
C LEU A 322 -6.37 0.93 1.79
N THR A 323 -7.44 0.85 1.03
CA THR A 323 -8.26 -0.35 0.91
C THR A 323 -7.65 -1.32 -0.09
N LEU A 324 -8.10 -2.57 -0.10
CA LEU A 324 -7.77 -3.44 -1.22
C LEU A 324 -8.41 -2.91 -2.50
N PRO A 325 -7.77 -3.15 -3.65
CA PRO A 325 -8.40 -2.82 -4.90
C PRO A 325 -9.69 -3.62 -5.11
N PHE A 326 -10.69 -2.94 -5.69
CA PHE A 326 -11.94 -3.55 -6.18
C PHE A 326 -12.89 -4.07 -5.08
N GLN A 327 -12.77 -3.61 -3.83
CA GLN A 327 -13.75 -3.98 -2.82
C GLN A 327 -15.15 -3.45 -3.18
N GLY A 328 -16.16 -4.32 -3.10
CA GLY A 328 -17.55 -4.09 -3.57
C GLY A 328 -18.34 -2.97 -2.89
N LYS A 329 -17.67 -2.09 -2.14
CA LYS A 329 -18.19 -0.83 -1.60
C LYS A 329 -17.55 0.39 -2.27
N TRP A 330 -16.96 0.23 -3.46
CA TRP A 330 -16.26 1.31 -4.17
C TRP A 330 -17.07 2.62 -4.23
N GLN A 331 -18.41 2.58 -4.32
CA GLN A 331 -19.26 3.77 -4.27
C GLN A 331 -19.25 4.49 -2.92
N ILE A 332 -19.23 3.74 -1.82
CA ILE A 332 -19.11 4.30 -0.46
C ILE A 332 -17.70 4.87 -0.28
N MET A 333 -16.69 4.22 -0.85
CA MET A 333 -15.31 4.66 -0.72
C MET A 333 -15.04 5.91 -1.59
N ALA A 334 -15.62 6.00 -2.80
CA ALA A 334 -15.59 7.21 -3.62
C ALA A 334 -16.15 8.43 -2.88
N GLN A 335 -17.12 8.21 -1.97
CA GLN A 335 -17.61 9.26 -1.08
C GLN A 335 -16.55 9.69 -0.04
N SER A 336 -15.79 8.75 0.54
CA SER A 336 -14.64 9.07 1.42
C SER A 336 -13.59 9.90 0.69
N HIS A 337 -13.24 9.50 -0.53
CA HIS A 337 -12.35 10.26 -1.40
C HIS A 337 -12.87 11.69 -1.63
N LYS A 338 -14.16 11.83 -1.96
CA LYS A 338 -14.82 13.13 -2.15
C LYS A 338 -14.79 14.00 -0.89
N THR A 339 -15.07 13.41 0.28
CA THR A 339 -15.03 14.12 1.56
C THR A 339 -13.62 14.58 1.90
N LEU A 340 -12.60 13.74 1.69
CA LEU A 340 -11.21 14.10 1.94
C LEU A 340 -10.71 15.17 0.98
N ARG A 341 -11.04 15.03 -0.30
CA ARG A 341 -10.73 16.05 -1.31
C ARG A 341 -11.35 17.40 -0.95
N ALA A 342 -12.62 17.41 -0.57
CA ALA A 342 -13.30 18.63 -0.11
C ALA A 342 -12.62 19.23 1.13
N LYS A 343 -12.18 18.39 2.08
CA LYS A 343 -11.44 18.84 3.27
C LYS A 343 -10.12 19.52 2.89
N PHE A 344 -9.30 18.90 2.05
CA PHE A 344 -8.03 19.49 1.62
C PHE A 344 -8.20 20.75 0.78
N GLN A 345 -9.21 20.78 -0.10
CA GLN A 345 -9.50 21.98 -0.88
C GLN A 345 -9.93 23.15 0.01
N ALA A 346 -10.68 22.88 1.08
CA ALA A 346 -11.08 23.89 2.06
C ALA A 346 -9.90 24.41 2.91
N GLU A 347 -8.82 23.64 3.09
CA GLU A 347 -7.62 24.07 3.81
C GLU A 347 -6.68 24.95 2.95
N VAL A 348 -6.83 24.92 1.62
CA VAL A 348 -6.02 25.70 0.67
C VAL A 348 -6.69 27.02 0.27
N SER A 349 -8.01 27.13 0.46
CA SER A 349 -8.81 28.33 0.11
C SER A 349 -8.90 29.28 1.30
#